data_AF-A0A813F277-F1
#
_entry.id   AF-A0A813F277-F1
#
_cell.length_a   1.000
_cell.length_b   1.000
_cell.length_c   1.000
_cell.angle_alpha   90.00
_cell.angle_beta   90.00
_cell.angle_gamma   90.00
#
_symmetry.space_group_name_H-M   'P 1'
#
loop_
_entity.id
_entity.type
_entity.pdbx_description
1 polymer ?
#
loop_
_entity_poly.entity_id
_entity_poly.type
_entity_poly.pdbx_seq_one_letter_code
_entity_poly.pdbx_strand_id
1 'polypeptide(L)'
;MLHRSLARCAPLHSLRTAVSRTVAALQPGDLLFVEQPWDSSSSLDCAIRTVGTTTISWLEKRGASPECRDTAVHVALVKDTGGEASIIEAARGVGVRQVPLPHFLHNFSRLGDRIFHGKVLGITQAQASRAVTFASEKCGRPYSEDYSEPNSANEMYYCSSLADYAYRNAVGRDLFFTKEPFPLIFEPRLFWEQYYEERGEVVPPWTGSNPTLLLHSPRVKYYETIFASFAASRRKLDELDSNVDLEEYMLALQEFASRPATSTPLLPMRRTGTTRLD
;
A
#
# COMPACT_ATOMS: atom_id res chain seq x y z
N MET A 1 -16.14 -31.64 -25.60
CA MET A 1 -15.36 -31.23 -24.41
C MET A 1 -14.89 -29.80 -24.60
N LEU A 2 -15.32 -28.88 -23.74
CA LEU A 2 -14.58 -27.72 -23.21
C LEU A 2 -15.60 -26.77 -22.56
N HIS A 3 -15.80 -26.94 -21.25
CA HIS A 3 -16.45 -25.96 -20.40
C HIS A 3 -15.55 -24.73 -20.29
N ARG A 4 -16.00 -23.57 -20.80
CA ARG A 4 -15.48 -22.26 -20.39
C ARG A 4 -16.34 -21.72 -19.25
N SER A 5 -15.72 -21.64 -18.08
CA SER A 5 -16.25 -20.99 -16.89
C SER A 5 -16.45 -19.50 -17.16
N LEU A 6 -17.68 -19.00 -16.99
CA LEU A 6 -18.00 -17.58 -17.06
C LEU A 6 -17.62 -16.93 -15.73
N ALA A 7 -16.53 -16.17 -15.73
CA ALA A 7 -16.23 -15.23 -14.65
C ALA A 7 -17.37 -14.20 -14.57
N ARG A 8 -18.04 -14.16 -13.42
CA ARG A 8 -19.10 -13.18 -13.13
C ARG A 8 -18.46 -11.80 -12.94
N CYS A 9 -18.67 -10.89 -13.89
CA CYS A 9 -18.39 -9.46 -13.68
C CYS A 9 -19.29 -8.92 -12.56
N ALA A 10 -18.70 -8.46 -11.47
CA ALA A 10 -19.41 -7.70 -10.46
C ALA A 10 -19.87 -6.35 -11.05
N PRO A 11 -21.12 -5.90 -10.80
CA PRO A 11 -21.60 -4.63 -11.33
C PRO A 11 -20.82 -3.46 -10.73
N LEU A 12 -20.42 -2.52 -11.59
CA LEU A 12 -19.62 -1.30 -11.32
C LEU A 12 -20.10 -0.48 -10.10
N HIS A 13 -21.38 -0.57 -9.75
CA HIS A 13 -21.94 0.09 -8.57
C HIS A 13 -21.42 -0.49 -7.25
N SER A 14 -21.24 -1.82 -7.15
CA SER A 14 -20.72 -2.48 -5.93
C SER A 14 -19.24 -2.19 -5.68
N LEU A 15 -18.47 -2.01 -6.75
CA LEU A 15 -17.05 -1.67 -6.70
C LEU A 15 -16.83 -0.24 -6.19
N ARG A 16 -17.65 0.72 -6.60
CA ARG A 16 -17.59 2.12 -6.09
C ARG A 16 -17.87 2.21 -4.58
N THR A 17 -18.82 1.42 -4.07
CA THR A 17 -19.15 1.40 -2.63
C THR A 17 -18.06 0.76 -1.78
N ALA A 18 -17.31 -0.22 -2.32
CA ALA A 18 -16.21 -0.88 -1.61
C ALA A 18 -14.98 0.02 -1.41
N VAL A 19 -14.64 0.86 -2.40
CA VAL A 19 -13.56 1.86 -2.30
C VAL A 19 -13.84 2.90 -1.22
N SER A 20 -15.06 3.44 -1.20
CA SER A 20 -15.50 4.42 -0.21
C SER A 20 -15.42 3.86 1.22
N ARG A 21 -15.73 2.57 1.42
CA ARG A 21 -15.66 1.92 2.74
C ARG A 21 -14.23 1.67 3.21
N THR A 22 -13.32 1.30 2.30
CA THR A 22 -11.93 1.03 2.73
C THR A 22 -11.17 2.31 3.04
N VAL A 23 -11.36 3.36 2.23
CA VAL A 23 -10.82 4.69 2.55
C VAL A 23 -11.43 5.23 3.85
N ALA A 24 -12.72 5.00 4.09
CA ALA A 24 -13.36 5.39 5.35
C ALA A 24 -12.90 4.58 6.58
N ALA A 25 -12.29 3.40 6.37
CA ALA A 25 -11.80 2.54 7.45
C ALA A 25 -10.33 2.81 7.82
N LEU A 26 -9.59 3.56 6.99
CA LEU A 26 -8.23 3.96 7.29
C LEU A 26 -8.21 4.83 8.55
N GLN A 27 -7.15 4.69 9.34
CA GLN A 27 -6.84 5.51 10.49
C GLN A 27 -5.41 6.05 10.39
N PRO A 28 -5.10 7.22 10.96
CA PRO A 28 -3.73 7.68 11.11
C PRO A 28 -2.87 6.62 11.82
N GLY A 29 -1.73 6.27 11.22
CA GLY A 29 -0.88 5.18 11.69
C GLY A 29 -1.35 3.78 11.25
N ASP A 30 -2.20 3.67 10.25
CA ASP A 30 -2.29 2.45 9.45
C ASP A 30 -1.20 2.44 8.37
N LEU A 31 -0.95 1.26 7.80
CA LEU A 31 0.01 1.04 6.72
C LEU A 31 -0.72 0.69 5.43
N LEU A 32 -0.22 1.17 4.30
CA LEU A 32 -0.63 0.74 2.97
C LEU A 32 0.55 0.06 2.29
N PHE A 33 0.37 -1.20 1.89
CA PHE A 33 1.37 -2.00 1.22
C PHE A 33 1.00 -2.19 -0.25
N VAL A 34 2.00 -2.23 -1.12
CA VAL A 34 1.81 -2.46 -2.56
C VAL A 34 2.52 -3.76 -2.94
N GLU A 35 1.80 -4.69 -3.57
CA GLU A 35 2.36 -5.97 -4.01
C GLU A 35 3.24 -5.87 -5.25
N GLN A 36 2.72 -5.22 -6.29
CA GLN A 36 3.34 -5.28 -7.60
C GLN A 36 4.47 -4.25 -7.73
N PRO A 37 5.54 -4.59 -8.48
CA PRO A 37 6.56 -3.63 -8.89
C PRO A 37 5.98 -2.30 -9.36
N TRP A 38 6.57 -1.19 -8.92
CA TRP A 38 6.26 0.13 -9.48
C TRP A 38 6.51 0.12 -10.99
N ASP A 39 7.54 -0.63 -11.39
CA ASP A 39 7.84 -0.97 -12.76
C ASP A 39 8.13 -2.47 -12.87
N SER A 40 7.26 -3.22 -13.56
CA SER A 40 7.41 -4.66 -13.74
C SER A 40 8.64 -5.05 -14.57
N SER A 41 9.27 -4.09 -15.25
CA SER A 41 10.57 -4.26 -15.92
C SER A 41 11.77 -3.94 -15.03
N SER A 42 11.56 -3.38 -13.83
CA SER A 42 12.63 -3.07 -12.87
C SER A 42 13.19 -4.35 -12.25
N SER A 43 14.48 -4.60 -12.50
CA SER A 43 15.25 -5.67 -11.86
C SER A 43 15.27 -5.52 -10.33
N LEU A 44 15.33 -4.27 -9.85
CA LEU A 44 15.30 -3.95 -8.42
C LEU A 44 13.97 -4.34 -7.77
N ASP A 45 12.83 -4.04 -8.40
CA ASP A 45 11.53 -4.44 -7.85
C ASP A 45 11.35 -5.95 -7.85
N CYS A 46 11.88 -6.64 -8.87
CA CYS A 46 11.91 -8.09 -8.91
C CYS A 46 12.77 -8.67 -7.76
N ALA A 47 13.91 -8.04 -7.45
CA ALA A 47 14.76 -8.43 -6.34
C ALA A 47 14.04 -8.22 -4.99
N ILE A 48 13.40 -7.06 -4.78
CA ILE A 48 12.62 -6.78 -3.56
C ILE A 48 11.48 -7.78 -3.38
N ARG A 49 10.76 -8.13 -4.45
CA ARG A 49 9.72 -9.18 -4.38
C ARG A 49 10.32 -10.55 -3.99
N THR A 50 11.53 -10.83 -4.45
CA THR A 50 12.26 -12.06 -4.09
C THR A 50 12.71 -12.03 -2.62
N VAL A 51 13.18 -10.89 -2.10
CA VAL A 51 13.36 -10.66 -0.65
C VAL A 51 12.07 -11.01 0.09
N GLY A 52 10.92 -10.53 -0.39
CA GLY A 52 9.61 -10.79 0.20
C GLY A 52 9.27 -12.27 0.31
N THR A 53 9.46 -13.02 -0.79
CA THR A 53 9.24 -14.49 -0.79
C THR A 53 10.13 -15.21 0.23
N THR A 54 11.39 -14.78 0.32
CA THR A 54 12.36 -15.33 1.27
C THR A 54 12.00 -14.95 2.72
N THR A 55 11.48 -13.75 2.92
CA THR A 55 11.01 -13.23 4.20
C THR A 55 9.89 -14.07 4.79
N ILE A 56 8.90 -14.44 3.97
CA ILE A 56 7.80 -15.32 4.40
C ILE A 56 8.38 -16.65 4.90
N SER A 57 9.29 -17.25 4.14
CA SER A 57 9.94 -18.52 4.51
C SER A 57 10.77 -18.38 5.81
N TRP A 58 11.39 -17.22 6.03
CA TRP A 58 12.14 -16.91 7.25
C TRP A 58 11.22 -16.74 8.47
N LEU A 59 10.04 -16.14 8.29
CA LEU A 59 9.01 -15.98 9.31
C LEU A 59 8.36 -17.33 9.69
N GLU A 60 8.07 -18.19 8.70
CA GLU A 60 7.51 -19.53 8.94
C GLU A 60 8.44 -20.40 9.82
N LYS A 61 9.75 -20.35 9.55
CA LYS A 61 10.77 -21.02 10.39
C LYS A 61 10.79 -20.51 11.85
N ARG A 62 10.18 -19.36 12.12
CA ARG A 62 10.05 -18.73 13.44
C ARG A 62 8.64 -18.87 14.02
N GLY A 63 7.83 -19.76 13.45
CA GLY A 63 6.49 -20.07 13.94
C GLY A 63 5.42 -19.09 13.48
N ALA A 64 5.70 -18.21 12.51
CA ALA A 64 4.62 -17.51 11.83
C ALA A 64 3.79 -18.51 11.01
N SER A 65 2.48 -18.28 10.92
CA SER A 65 1.56 -19.07 10.10
C SER A 65 0.77 -18.11 9.21
N PRO A 66 1.41 -17.56 8.16
CA PRO A 66 0.76 -16.58 7.30
C PRO A 66 -0.43 -17.23 6.60
N GLU A 67 -1.60 -16.58 6.65
CA GLU A 67 -2.83 -17.08 6.02
C GLU A 67 -2.71 -17.15 4.50
N CYS A 68 -1.92 -16.23 3.93
CA CYS A 68 -1.59 -16.15 2.52
C CYS A 68 -0.12 -15.73 2.33
N ARG A 69 0.44 -15.99 1.16
CA ARG A 69 1.84 -15.71 0.83
C ARG A 69 2.01 -14.42 0.02
N ASP A 70 1.20 -13.41 0.34
CA ASP A 70 1.26 -12.12 -0.34
C ASP A 70 2.61 -11.44 -0.10
N THR A 71 3.13 -10.75 -1.12
CA THR A 71 4.36 -9.97 -0.98
C THR A 71 4.06 -8.48 -1.10
N ALA A 72 4.98 -7.64 -0.65
CA ALA A 72 4.94 -6.20 -0.85
C ALA A 72 6.32 -5.68 -1.24
N VAL A 73 6.34 -4.77 -2.21
CA VAL A 73 7.54 -4.07 -2.69
C VAL A 73 7.63 -2.64 -2.18
N HIS A 74 6.52 -2.09 -1.67
CA HIS A 74 6.47 -0.75 -1.10
C HIS A 74 5.51 -0.69 0.08
N VAL A 75 5.76 0.26 0.99
CA VAL A 75 4.88 0.56 2.12
C VAL A 75 4.84 2.07 2.38
N ALA A 76 3.66 2.56 2.72
CA ALA A 76 3.40 3.94 3.14
C ALA A 76 2.62 3.96 4.45
N LEU A 77 2.76 5.04 5.22
CA LEU A 77 2.07 5.27 6.48
C LEU A 77 0.93 6.26 6.28
N VAL A 78 -0.28 5.91 6.71
CA VAL A 78 -1.45 6.80 6.64
C VAL A 78 -1.29 7.93 7.65
N LYS A 79 -1.34 9.18 7.18
CA LYS A 79 -1.23 10.37 8.02
C LYS A 79 -2.59 10.94 8.37
N ASP A 80 -3.37 11.30 7.35
CA ASP A 80 -4.69 11.90 7.48
C ASP A 80 -5.74 11.02 6.80
N THR A 81 -7.00 11.19 7.19
CA THR A 81 -8.15 10.42 6.68
C THR A 81 -9.31 11.35 6.34
N GLY A 82 -10.30 10.86 5.58
CA GLY A 82 -11.44 11.67 5.17
C GLY A 82 -11.13 12.54 3.96
N GLY A 83 -11.64 13.78 3.92
CA GLY A 83 -11.47 14.70 2.78
C GLY A 83 -10.02 15.06 2.48
N GLU A 84 -9.18 15.12 3.51
CA GLU A 84 -7.75 15.46 3.43
C GLU A 84 -6.84 14.21 3.48
N ALA A 85 -7.36 13.04 3.10
CA ALA A 85 -6.63 11.79 3.26
C ALA A 85 -5.26 11.83 2.59
N SER A 86 -4.23 11.50 3.37
CA SER A 86 -2.83 11.61 2.94
C SER A 86 -1.98 10.49 3.55
N ILE A 87 -0.88 10.20 2.88
CA ILE A 87 0.13 9.23 3.32
C ILE A 87 1.49 9.90 3.43
N ILE A 88 2.40 9.25 4.14
CA ILE A 88 3.83 9.54 4.16
C ILE A 88 4.56 8.30 3.65
N GLU A 89 5.45 8.49 2.69
CA GLU A 89 6.27 7.41 2.13
C GLU A 89 7.71 7.88 1.96
N ALA A 90 8.65 6.93 1.95
CA ALA A 90 9.97 7.14 1.36
C ALA A 90 10.00 6.51 -0.03
N ALA A 91 10.12 7.32 -1.07
CA ALA A 91 10.10 6.87 -2.47
C ALA A 91 11.48 7.03 -3.13
N ARG A 92 11.92 6.02 -3.90
CA ARG A 92 13.22 6.03 -4.61
C ARG A 92 13.35 7.25 -5.52
N GLY A 93 14.55 7.83 -5.56
CA GLY A 93 14.82 9.04 -6.34
C GLY A 93 14.13 10.33 -5.85
N VAL A 94 13.31 10.26 -4.79
CA VAL A 94 12.59 11.42 -4.24
C VAL A 94 12.89 11.62 -2.75
N GLY A 95 12.93 10.54 -1.97
CA GLY A 95 13.05 10.58 -0.52
C GLY A 95 11.70 10.56 0.19
N VAL A 96 11.69 11.01 1.44
CA VAL A 96 10.52 11.02 2.29
C VAL A 96 9.60 12.18 1.91
N ARG A 97 8.32 11.90 1.65
CA ARG A 97 7.32 12.89 1.27
C ARG A 97 5.94 12.55 1.80
N GLN A 98 5.11 13.58 1.94
CA GLN A 98 3.67 13.44 2.10
C GLN A 98 3.00 13.48 0.72
N VAL A 99 2.05 12.58 0.49
CA VAL A 99 1.31 12.49 -0.78
C VAL A 99 -0.18 12.38 -0.48
N PRO A 100 -1.07 13.10 -1.21
CA PRO A 100 -2.50 12.84 -1.15
C PRO A 100 -2.79 11.36 -1.45
N LEU A 101 -3.62 10.72 -0.63
CA LEU A 101 -3.95 9.30 -0.79
C LEU A 101 -4.46 8.98 -2.21
N PRO A 102 -5.32 9.79 -2.86
CA PRO A 102 -5.75 9.52 -4.23
C PRO A 102 -4.60 9.47 -5.24
N HIS A 103 -3.58 10.32 -5.07
CA HIS A 103 -2.40 10.32 -5.95
C HIS A 103 -1.54 9.08 -5.69
N PHE A 104 -1.31 8.71 -4.43
CA PHE A 104 -0.64 7.45 -4.09
C PHE A 104 -1.35 6.25 -4.75
N LEU A 105 -2.68 6.13 -4.58
CA LEU A 105 -3.46 5.06 -5.19
C LEU A 105 -3.43 5.11 -6.71
N HIS A 106 -3.42 6.30 -7.32
CA HIS A 106 -3.32 6.45 -8.76
C HIS A 106 -2.03 5.84 -9.31
N ASN A 107 -0.90 6.08 -8.64
CA ASN A 107 0.41 5.55 -9.04
C ASN A 107 0.46 4.01 -9.04
N PHE A 108 -0.39 3.37 -8.24
CA PHE A 108 -0.51 1.92 -8.10
C PHE A 108 -1.87 1.38 -8.55
N SER A 109 -2.53 2.07 -9.48
CA SER A 109 -3.84 1.66 -10.02
C SER A 109 -3.74 1.04 -11.41
N ARG A 110 -2.58 0.48 -11.79
CA ARG A 110 -2.48 -0.31 -13.02
C ARG A 110 -3.30 -1.60 -12.84
N LEU A 111 -3.82 -2.13 -13.94
CA LEU A 111 -4.58 -3.37 -13.95
C LEU A 111 -3.69 -4.51 -13.43
N GLY A 112 -3.90 -4.92 -12.17
CA GLY A 112 -3.18 -6.01 -11.51
C GLY A 112 -2.47 -5.64 -10.21
N ASP A 113 -2.35 -4.34 -9.89
CA ASP A 113 -1.72 -3.90 -8.65
C ASP A 113 -2.64 -4.21 -7.46
N ARG A 114 -2.11 -4.91 -6.46
CA ARG A 114 -2.80 -5.21 -5.20
C ARG A 114 -2.27 -4.28 -4.12
N ILE A 115 -3.19 -3.66 -3.39
CA ILE A 115 -2.88 -2.81 -2.25
C ILE A 115 -3.48 -3.45 -1.00
N PHE A 116 -2.68 -3.59 0.05
CA PHE A 116 -3.12 -4.11 1.34
C PHE A 116 -3.19 -2.98 2.36
N HIS A 117 -4.29 -2.94 3.11
CA HIS A 117 -4.42 -2.11 4.29
C HIS A 117 -3.97 -2.91 5.49
N GLY A 118 -2.89 -2.50 6.14
CA GLY A 118 -2.40 -3.07 7.39
C GLY A 118 -2.73 -2.19 8.58
N LYS A 119 -3.54 -2.72 9.51
CA LYS A 119 -3.78 -2.11 10.80
C LYS A 119 -2.70 -2.54 11.79
N VAL A 120 -2.00 -1.57 12.38
CA VAL A 120 -0.97 -1.84 13.39
C VAL A 120 -1.62 -2.17 14.74
N LEU A 121 -1.21 -3.27 15.35
CA LEU A 121 -1.75 -3.84 16.58
C LEU A 121 -0.81 -3.61 17.77
N GLY A 122 -1.38 -3.68 18.98
CA GLY A 122 -0.60 -3.63 20.23
C GLY A 122 -0.02 -2.25 20.54
N ILE A 123 -0.61 -1.19 19.97
CA ILE A 123 -0.26 0.20 20.22
C ILE A 123 -1.50 1.00 20.64
N THR A 124 -1.29 2.11 21.35
CA THR A 124 -2.32 3.10 21.66
C THR A 124 -2.49 4.11 20.52
N GLN A 125 -3.60 4.83 20.49
CA GLN A 125 -3.79 5.92 19.52
C GLN A 125 -2.70 6.99 19.64
N ALA A 126 -2.27 7.32 20.86
CA ALA A 126 -1.17 8.26 21.08
C ALA A 126 0.16 7.77 20.50
N GLN A 127 0.42 6.47 20.54
CA GLN A 127 1.59 5.86 19.87
C GLN A 127 1.45 5.93 18.35
N ALA A 128 0.28 5.61 17.79
CA ALA A 128 0.03 5.77 16.36
C ALA A 128 0.27 7.22 15.90
N SER A 129 -0.28 8.20 16.63
CA SER A 129 -0.05 9.62 16.36
C SER A 129 1.44 10.01 16.44
N ARG A 130 2.19 9.49 17.42
CA ARG A 130 3.64 9.74 17.49
C ARG A 130 4.40 9.15 16.30
N ALA A 131 4.02 7.96 15.83
CA ALA A 131 4.63 7.37 14.63
C ALA A 131 4.36 8.25 13.40
N VAL A 132 3.12 8.73 13.24
CA VAL A 132 2.75 9.67 12.17
C VAL A 132 3.55 10.98 12.28
N THR A 133 3.66 11.56 13.47
CA THR A 133 4.45 12.78 13.70
C THR A 133 5.92 12.57 13.35
N PHE A 134 6.53 11.48 13.83
CA PHE A 134 7.91 11.14 13.50
C PHE A 134 8.11 11.07 11.99
N ALA A 135 7.28 10.32 11.27
CA ALA A 135 7.38 10.19 9.82
C ALA A 135 7.19 11.55 9.11
N SER A 136 6.28 12.39 9.61
CA SER A 136 6.01 13.72 9.05
C SER A 136 7.23 14.64 9.18
N GLU A 137 7.92 14.60 10.32
CA GLU A 137 9.16 15.37 10.57
C GLU A 137 10.32 14.91 9.68
N LYS A 138 10.23 13.72 9.08
CA LYS A 138 11.23 13.23 8.12
C LYS A 138 10.93 13.63 6.68
N CYS A 139 9.81 14.29 6.38
CA CYS A 139 9.56 14.82 5.03
C CYS A 139 10.72 15.70 4.54
N GLY A 140 11.14 15.50 3.29
CA GLY A 140 12.29 16.15 2.68
C GLY A 140 13.63 15.43 2.90
N ARG A 141 13.67 14.37 3.70
CA ARG A 141 14.89 13.55 3.86
C ARG A 141 15.14 12.64 2.66
N PRO A 142 16.41 12.32 2.33
CA PRO A 142 16.73 11.53 1.15
C PRO A 142 16.26 10.08 1.28
N TYR A 143 16.14 9.41 0.13
CA TYR A 143 15.97 7.96 0.10
C TYR A 143 17.31 7.29 0.44
N SER A 144 17.27 6.25 1.27
CA SER A 144 18.44 5.40 1.53
C SER A 144 18.58 4.38 0.40
N GLU A 145 19.33 4.75 -0.64
CA GLU A 145 19.63 3.87 -1.78
C GLU A 145 20.56 2.71 -1.38
N ASP A 146 21.34 2.86 -0.31
CA ASP A 146 22.20 1.84 0.27
C ASP A 146 21.48 0.93 1.28
N TYR A 147 20.17 1.13 1.48
CA TYR A 147 19.34 0.42 2.45
C TYR A 147 19.94 0.35 3.86
N SER A 148 20.68 1.38 4.25
CA SER A 148 21.24 1.53 5.60
C SER A 148 20.13 1.82 6.61
N GLU A 149 20.34 1.35 7.84
CA GLU A 149 19.48 1.72 8.96
C GLU A 149 19.69 3.20 9.33
N PRO A 150 18.61 3.99 9.46
CA PRO A 150 18.72 5.39 9.85
C PRO A 150 19.30 5.54 11.27
N ASN A 151 20.11 6.58 11.44
CA ASN A 151 20.73 6.94 12.72
C ASN A 151 20.95 8.46 12.82
N SER A 152 21.51 8.94 13.93
CA SER A 152 21.70 10.38 14.16
C SER A 152 22.65 11.07 13.19
N ALA A 153 23.55 10.34 12.54
CA ALA A 153 24.46 10.87 11.52
C ALA A 153 23.93 10.66 10.09
N ASN A 154 22.96 9.75 9.91
CA ASN A 154 22.38 9.40 8.62
C ASN A 154 20.86 9.28 8.73
N GLU A 155 20.15 10.38 8.48
CA GLU A 155 18.69 10.42 8.44
C GLU A 155 18.13 10.15 7.04
N MET A 156 18.63 9.11 6.37
CA MET A 156 18.07 8.60 5.12
C MET A 156 17.15 7.40 5.38
N TYR A 157 16.08 7.27 4.59
CA TYR A 157 15.08 6.22 4.81
C TYR A 157 14.72 5.54 3.50
N TYR A 158 14.53 4.22 3.55
CA TYR A 158 13.77 3.49 2.54
C TYR A 158 12.37 3.21 3.10
N CYS A 159 11.44 2.78 2.24
CA CYS A 159 10.00 2.77 2.56
C CYS A 159 9.67 2.03 3.87
N SER A 160 10.21 0.83 4.05
CA SER A 160 9.96 0.02 5.24
C SER A 160 10.78 0.46 6.46
N SER A 161 11.99 1.01 6.30
CA SER A 161 12.73 1.56 7.45
C SER A 161 12.08 2.82 8.00
N LEU A 162 11.49 3.68 7.16
CA LEU A 162 10.71 4.82 7.64
C LEU A 162 9.57 4.36 8.56
N ALA A 163 8.78 3.38 8.11
CA ALA A 163 7.68 2.85 8.88
C ALA A 163 8.16 2.15 10.17
N ASP A 164 9.16 1.26 10.09
CA ASP A 164 9.71 0.57 11.26
C ASP A 164 10.25 1.54 12.31
N TYR A 165 11.05 2.54 11.90
CA TYR A 165 11.61 3.52 12.82
C TYR A 165 10.54 4.44 13.42
N ALA A 166 9.51 4.80 12.67
CA ALA A 166 8.39 5.57 13.20
C ALA A 166 7.72 4.86 14.39
N TYR A 167 7.45 3.55 14.27
CA TYR A 167 6.87 2.81 15.39
C TYR A 167 7.87 2.51 16.50
N ARG A 168 9.12 2.15 16.17
CA ARG A 168 10.20 2.00 17.16
C ARG A 168 10.34 3.23 18.04
N ASN A 169 10.37 4.42 17.43
CA ASN A 169 10.38 5.70 18.13
C ASN A 169 9.12 5.88 18.98
N ALA A 170 7.93 5.67 18.39
CA ALA A 170 6.67 5.87 19.09
C ALA A 170 6.49 4.98 20.33
N VAL A 171 7.02 3.75 20.30
CA VAL A 171 6.94 2.78 21.40
C VAL A 171 8.19 2.75 22.30
N GLY A 172 9.27 3.44 21.92
CA GLY A 172 10.54 3.46 22.65
C GLY A 172 11.24 2.09 22.67
N ARG A 173 11.33 1.41 21.52
CA ARG A 173 11.97 0.08 21.39
C ARG A 173 12.88 -0.01 20.18
N ASP A 174 13.91 -0.85 20.27
CA ASP A 174 14.83 -1.10 19.17
C ASP A 174 14.26 -2.00 18.08
N LEU A 175 13.24 -2.81 18.39
CA LEU A 175 12.54 -3.64 17.42
C LEU A 175 11.04 -3.52 17.65
N PHE A 176 10.27 -3.41 16.56
CA PHE A 176 8.82 -3.32 16.63
C PHE A 176 8.10 -4.39 15.82
N PHE A 177 8.39 -4.50 14.52
CA PHE A 177 7.70 -5.44 13.63
C PHE A 177 8.25 -6.87 13.69
N THR A 178 9.42 -7.08 14.29
CA THR A 178 10.01 -8.40 14.53
C THR A 178 10.47 -8.56 15.97
N LYS A 179 10.81 -9.79 16.36
CA LYS A 179 11.40 -10.10 17.67
C LYS A 179 12.93 -10.13 17.65
N GLU A 180 13.52 -10.23 16.47
CA GLU A 180 14.97 -10.27 16.25
C GLU A 180 15.32 -9.47 14.99
N PRO A 181 16.57 -9.01 14.84
CA PRO A 181 17.04 -8.33 13.64
C PRO A 181 16.82 -9.19 12.39
N PHE A 182 16.36 -8.59 11.30
CA PHE A 182 16.07 -9.32 10.06
C PHE A 182 17.29 -9.29 9.10
N PRO A 183 17.92 -10.45 8.81
CA PRO A 183 19.21 -10.48 8.12
C PRO A 183 19.10 -10.63 6.59
N LEU A 184 17.90 -10.79 6.03
CA LEU A 184 17.72 -11.18 4.62
C LEU A 184 17.34 -10.01 3.71
N ILE A 185 17.63 -8.77 4.10
CA ILE A 185 17.33 -7.58 3.28
C ILE A 185 18.08 -7.60 1.93
N PHE A 186 19.23 -8.30 1.87
CA PHE A 186 20.07 -8.44 0.68
C PHE A 186 19.99 -9.83 0.02
N GLU A 187 18.81 -10.45 0.03
CA GLU A 187 18.54 -11.70 -0.72
C GLU A 187 17.63 -11.44 -1.93
N PRO A 188 17.88 -11.98 -3.13
CA PRO A 188 18.90 -12.95 -3.48
C PRO A 188 20.28 -12.31 -3.62
N ARG A 189 21.28 -12.92 -3.00
CA ARG A 189 22.64 -12.37 -2.90
C ARG A 189 23.24 -11.84 -4.21
N LEU A 190 23.09 -12.59 -5.32
CA LEU A 190 23.68 -12.24 -6.62
C LEU A 190 23.22 -10.88 -7.15
N PHE A 191 21.92 -10.56 -7.02
CA PHE A 191 21.41 -9.27 -7.49
C PHE A 191 22.04 -8.13 -6.69
N TRP A 192 22.11 -8.28 -5.37
CA TRP A 192 22.63 -7.24 -4.50
C TRP A 192 24.14 -7.06 -4.68
N GLU A 193 24.89 -8.14 -4.90
CA GLU A 193 26.31 -8.03 -5.27
C GLU A 193 26.53 -7.17 -6.51
N GLN A 194 25.75 -7.38 -7.57
CA GLN A 194 25.79 -6.56 -8.77
C GLN A 194 25.37 -5.10 -8.50
N TYR A 195 24.27 -4.92 -7.75
CA TYR A 195 23.74 -3.60 -7.40
C TYR A 195 24.79 -2.72 -6.67
N TYR A 196 25.52 -3.30 -5.71
CA TYR A 196 26.57 -2.57 -4.99
C TYR A 196 27.86 -2.46 -5.82
N GLU A 197 28.23 -3.48 -6.61
CA GLU A 197 29.41 -3.44 -7.48
C GLU A 197 29.33 -2.31 -8.52
N GLU A 198 28.16 -2.09 -9.14
CA GLU A 198 27.93 -0.97 -10.08
C GLU A 198 28.16 0.41 -9.45
N ARG A 199 28.11 0.49 -8.12
CA ARG A 199 28.32 1.72 -7.33
C ARG A 199 29.75 1.81 -6.76
N GLY A 200 30.60 0.81 -7.02
CA GLY A 200 31.93 0.70 -6.40
C GLY A 200 31.87 0.40 -4.90
N GLU A 201 30.77 -0.20 -4.43
CA GLU A 201 30.50 -0.52 -3.04
C GLU A 201 30.48 -2.04 -2.83
N VAL A 202 30.52 -2.49 -1.57
CA VAL A 202 30.33 -3.90 -1.20
C VAL A 202 28.98 -4.07 -0.52
N VAL A 203 28.34 -5.23 -0.71
CA VAL A 203 27.07 -5.52 -0.04
C VAL A 203 27.28 -5.43 1.48
N PRO A 204 26.52 -4.59 2.18
CA PRO A 204 26.73 -4.37 3.59
C PRO A 204 26.41 -5.57 4.49
N PRO A 205 27.00 -5.63 5.70
CA PRO A 205 26.77 -6.71 6.65
C PRO A 205 25.58 -6.46 7.60
N TRP A 206 24.85 -5.36 7.45
CA TRP A 206 23.81 -4.98 8.39
C TRP A 206 22.46 -5.65 8.11
N THR A 207 21.62 -5.65 9.14
CA THR A 207 20.22 -6.06 9.08
C THR A 207 19.33 -4.90 8.63
N GLY A 208 18.05 -5.18 8.40
CA GLY A 208 17.11 -4.10 8.13
C GLY A 208 15.67 -4.58 8.16
N SER A 209 14.84 -3.98 7.32
CA SER A 209 13.42 -4.34 7.16
C SER A 209 13.06 -4.42 5.68
N ASN A 210 11.91 -5.01 5.38
CA ASN A 210 11.32 -4.91 4.05
C ASN A 210 9.79 -4.84 4.17
N PRO A 211 9.06 -4.38 3.14
CA PRO A 211 7.60 -4.22 3.25
C PRO A 211 6.87 -5.53 3.55
N THR A 212 7.34 -6.66 3.02
CA THR A 212 6.75 -7.98 3.28
C THR A 212 6.95 -8.42 4.74
N LEU A 213 8.09 -8.07 5.36
CA LEU A 213 8.35 -8.33 6.78
C LEU A 213 7.34 -7.61 7.68
N LEU A 214 7.05 -6.34 7.35
CA LEU A 214 6.07 -5.53 8.06
C LEU A 214 4.65 -6.07 7.85
N LEU A 215 4.29 -6.40 6.60
CA LEU A 215 2.98 -6.94 6.22
C LEU A 215 2.62 -8.20 7.03
N HIS A 216 3.56 -9.14 7.16
CA HIS A 216 3.38 -10.40 7.88
C HIS A 216 3.79 -10.37 9.34
N SER A 217 4.10 -9.19 9.88
CA SER A 217 4.40 -9.03 11.29
C SER A 217 3.18 -9.45 12.14
N PRO A 218 3.35 -10.12 13.29
CA PRO A 218 2.26 -10.35 14.24
C PRO A 218 1.70 -9.05 14.83
N ARG A 219 2.33 -7.91 14.55
CA ARG A 219 1.85 -6.56 14.89
C ARG A 219 1.02 -5.92 13.78
N VAL A 220 0.77 -6.61 12.67
CA VAL A 220 -0.05 -6.09 11.58
C VAL A 220 -1.16 -7.09 11.30
N LYS A 221 -2.40 -6.60 11.30
CA LYS A 221 -3.51 -7.31 10.70
C LYS A 221 -3.83 -6.63 9.38
N TYR A 222 -3.63 -7.34 8.28
CA TYR A 222 -3.86 -6.76 6.97
C TYR A 222 -5.06 -7.37 6.24
N TYR A 223 -5.59 -6.59 5.31
CA TYR A 223 -6.69 -6.97 4.44
C TYR A 223 -6.35 -6.50 3.02
N GLU A 224 -6.64 -7.35 2.03
CA GLU A 224 -6.60 -6.91 0.64
C GLU A 224 -7.66 -5.84 0.41
N THR A 225 -7.25 -4.71 -0.14
CA THR A 225 -8.15 -3.63 -0.48
C THR A 225 -8.43 -3.64 -1.97
N ILE A 226 -9.71 -3.68 -2.32
CA ILE A 226 -10.14 -3.46 -3.70
C ILE A 226 -10.32 -1.95 -3.88
N PHE A 227 -9.27 -1.28 -4.34
CA PHE A 227 -9.42 0.05 -4.92
C PHE A 227 -9.91 -0.14 -6.36
N ALA A 228 -11.22 -0.03 -6.57
CA ALA A 228 -11.79 -0.02 -7.91
C ALA A 228 -11.04 1.01 -8.75
N SER A 229 -10.49 0.51 -9.86
CA SER A 229 -9.75 1.25 -10.87
C SER A 229 -10.31 2.67 -11.06
N PHE A 230 -9.50 3.68 -10.71
CA PHE A 230 -9.75 5.08 -11.03
C PHE A 230 -9.66 5.37 -12.55
N ALA A 231 -9.68 4.35 -13.41
CA ALA A 231 -9.48 4.48 -14.86
C ALA A 231 -10.51 5.38 -15.56
N ALA A 232 -11.72 5.53 -15.00
CA ALA A 232 -12.71 6.46 -15.56
C ALA A 232 -12.33 7.94 -15.36
N SER A 233 -11.41 8.23 -14.43
CA SER A 233 -10.92 9.59 -14.13
C SER A 233 -9.54 9.88 -14.73
N ARG A 234 -8.85 8.88 -15.30
CA ARG A 234 -7.49 9.04 -15.87
C ARG A 234 -7.40 10.15 -16.90
N ARG A 235 -8.34 10.21 -17.87
CA ARG A 235 -8.35 11.28 -18.88
C ARG A 235 -8.52 12.67 -18.29
N LYS A 236 -9.28 12.81 -17.20
CA LYS A 236 -9.51 14.11 -16.55
C LYS A 236 -8.33 14.50 -15.66
N LEU A 237 -7.66 13.54 -15.02
CA LEU A 237 -6.50 13.77 -14.16
C LEU A 237 -5.21 14.02 -14.96
N ASP A 238 -5.04 13.37 -16.12
CA ASP A 238 -3.91 13.62 -17.02
C ASP A 238 -4.00 15.00 -17.72
N GLU A 239 -5.20 15.60 -17.76
CA GLU A 239 -5.46 16.96 -18.27
C GLU A 239 -5.34 18.04 -17.17
N LEU A 240 -5.32 17.65 -15.88
CA LEU A 240 -5.06 18.58 -14.79
C LEU A 240 -3.54 18.71 -14.61
N ASP A 241 -3.01 19.84 -15.07
CA ASP A 241 -1.63 20.25 -14.81
C ASP A 241 -1.33 20.19 -13.31
N SER A 242 -0.08 19.87 -12.98
CA SER A 242 0.48 19.59 -11.65
C SER A 242 0.35 20.73 -10.61
N ASN A 243 -0.37 21.80 -10.94
CA ASN A 243 -0.59 23.01 -10.14
C ASN A 243 -2.06 23.50 -10.08
N VAL A 244 -3.07 22.67 -10.42
CA VAL A 244 -4.48 23.12 -10.41
C VAL A 244 -5.23 22.77 -9.11
N ASP A 245 -6.04 23.74 -8.72
CA ASP A 245 -6.65 24.07 -7.44
C ASP A 245 -7.38 22.92 -6.71
N LEU A 246 -7.02 22.71 -5.44
CA LEU A 246 -7.64 21.75 -4.54
C LEU A 246 -9.17 21.94 -4.47
N GLU A 247 -9.65 23.18 -4.66
CA GLU A 247 -11.08 23.50 -4.67
C GLU A 247 -11.86 22.81 -5.80
N GLU A 248 -11.31 22.73 -7.01
CA GLU A 248 -12.02 22.12 -8.15
C GLU A 248 -12.12 20.59 -7.98
N TYR A 249 -11.10 19.97 -7.35
CA TYR A 249 -11.11 18.57 -6.95
C TYR A 249 -12.07 18.28 -5.80
N MET A 250 -12.12 19.15 -4.79
CA MET A 250 -13.06 19.07 -3.67
C MET A 250 -14.52 19.23 -4.14
N LEU A 251 -14.78 20.13 -5.08
CA LEU A 251 -16.10 20.31 -5.71
C LEU A 251 -16.53 19.07 -6.48
N ALA A 252 -15.63 18.43 -7.23
CA ALA A 252 -15.92 17.17 -7.90
C ALA A 252 -16.31 16.09 -6.87
N LEU A 253 -15.56 15.94 -5.78
CA LEU A 253 -15.87 14.97 -4.72
C LEU A 253 -17.21 15.26 -4.02
N GLN A 254 -17.53 16.53 -3.75
CA GLN A 254 -18.81 16.93 -3.14
C GLN A 254 -19.99 16.74 -4.11
N GLU A 255 -19.84 17.05 -5.39
CA GLU A 255 -20.86 16.80 -6.43
C GLU A 255 -21.11 15.29 -6.60
N PHE A 256 -20.06 14.46 -6.46
CA PHE A 256 -20.19 13.00 -6.50
C PHE A 256 -20.85 12.42 -5.24
N ALA A 257 -20.63 13.02 -4.07
CA ALA A 257 -21.22 12.59 -2.80
C ALA A 257 -22.69 13.03 -2.61
N SER A 258 -23.13 14.07 -3.33
CA SER A 258 -24.47 14.68 -3.19
C SER A 258 -25.53 14.18 -4.16
N ARG A 259 -25.17 13.29 -5.11
CA ARG A 259 -26.16 12.67 -6.01
C ARG A 259 -27.06 11.68 -5.25
N PRO A 260 -28.40 11.86 -5.23
CA PRO A 260 -29.28 10.88 -4.63
C PRO A 260 -29.18 9.56 -5.39
N ALA A 261 -29.24 8.45 -4.67
CA ALA A 261 -29.35 7.12 -5.26
C ALA A 261 -30.58 7.10 -6.18
N THR A 262 -30.36 7.03 -7.49
CA THR A 262 -31.46 6.91 -8.44
C THR A 262 -32.15 5.58 -8.18
N SER A 263 -33.41 5.67 -7.77
CA SER A 263 -34.32 4.55 -7.58
C SER A 263 -34.31 3.65 -8.81
N THR A 264 -34.02 2.37 -8.60
CA THR A 264 -34.10 1.32 -9.62
C THR A 264 -35.51 1.28 -10.22
N PRO A 265 -35.69 1.28 -11.56
CA PRO A 265 -36.99 1.00 -12.15
C PRO A 265 -37.36 -0.46 -11.88
N LEU A 266 -38.50 -0.69 -11.25
CA LEU A 266 -39.12 -2.01 -11.13
C LEU A 266 -39.39 -2.56 -12.54
N LEU A 267 -38.79 -3.71 -12.86
CA LEU A 267 -39.13 -4.50 -14.04
C LEU A 267 -40.60 -4.97 -13.96
N PRO A 268 -41.40 -4.85 -15.03
CA PRO A 268 -42.77 -5.34 -15.02
C PRO A 268 -42.81 -6.86 -15.02
N MET A 269 -43.58 -7.43 -14.08
CA MET A 269 -43.92 -8.86 -14.03
C MET A 269 -44.57 -9.31 -15.34
N ARG A 270 -43.96 -10.27 -16.03
CA ARG A 270 -44.59 -11.01 -17.14
C ARG A 270 -45.77 -11.80 -16.58
N ARG A 271 -46.98 -11.47 -17.04
CA ARG A 271 -48.19 -12.30 -16.88
C ARG A 271 -47.98 -13.62 -17.63
N THR A 272 -48.09 -14.73 -16.90
CA THR A 272 -48.24 -16.08 -17.47
C THR A 272 -49.59 -16.16 -18.17
N GLY A 273 -49.57 -16.55 -19.45
CA GLY A 273 -50.77 -16.78 -20.24
C GLY A 273 -51.50 -18.04 -19.79
N THR A 274 -52.81 -17.92 -19.62
CA THR A 274 -53.78 -19.02 -19.59
C THR A 274 -54.29 -19.24 -21.01
N THR A 275 -54.08 -20.45 -21.54
CA THR A 275 -54.73 -20.96 -22.75
C THR A 275 -56.11 -21.52 -22.43
N ARG A 276 -57.09 -20.99 -23.18
CA ARG A 276 -58.39 -21.49 -23.67
C ARG A 276 -59.08 -22.70 -23.01
N LEU A 277 -60.36 -22.48 -22.71
CA LEU A 277 -61.45 -23.45 -22.91
C LEU A 277 -61.65 -23.67 -24.42
N ASP A 278 -61.53 -24.92 -24.85
CA ASP A 278 -62.59 -25.71 -25.51
C ASP A 278 -62.18 -27.20 -25.43
#